data_AF-A0A430S7V1-F1
#
_entry.id   AF-A0A430S7V1-F1
#
_cell.length_a   1.000
_cell.length_b   1.000
_cell.length_c   1.000
_cell.angle_alpha   90.00
_cell.angle_beta   90.00
_cell.angle_gamma   90.00
#
_symmetry.space_group_name_H-M   'P 1'
#
loop_
_entity.id
_entity.type
_entity.pdbx_description
1 polymer ?
#
loop_
_entity_poly.entity_id
_entity_poly.type
_entity_poly.pdbx_seq_one_letter_code
_entity_poly.pdbx_strand_id
1 'polypeptide(L)' 'MQLCSSPGSDLYRRKPLPKRWVVERTFAWMGRNRRLGKDYEYHPEVTEAWMYLGMIRLLVKRLARAA' A
#
# COMPACT_ATOMS: atom_id res chain seq x y z
N MET A 1 -45.59 -6.38 -2.25
CA MET A 1 -44.29 -6.36 -2.95
C MET A 1 -43.27 -5.62 -2.09
N GLN A 2 -42.79 -6.29 -1.04
CA GLN A 2 -41.51 -5.98 -0.39
C GLN A 2 -40.51 -7.04 -0.88
N LEU A 3 -39.21 -6.78 -0.69
CA LEU A 3 -38.00 -7.52 -1.16
C LEU A 3 -37.47 -6.90 -2.47
N CYS A 4 -36.27 -6.32 -2.54
CA CYS A 4 -35.00 -6.77 -1.95
C CYS A 4 -34.02 -5.59 -1.73
N SER A 5 -34.03 -4.98 -0.53
CA SER A 5 -32.89 -4.18 -0.06
C SER A 5 -31.93 -5.14 0.63
N SER A 6 -30.96 -5.67 -0.12
CA SER A 6 -29.96 -6.61 0.42
C SER A 6 -29.17 -5.96 1.56
N PRO A 7 -29.17 -6.53 2.79
CA PRO A 7 -28.39 -6.01 3.91
C PRO A 7 -26.95 -6.55 3.80
N GLY A 8 -26.23 -6.15 2.77
CA GLY A 8 -24.87 -6.63 2.48
C GLY A 8 -23.80 -5.54 2.39
N SER A 9 -24.19 -4.29 2.17
CA SER A 9 -23.27 -3.20 1.84
C SER A 9 -22.86 -2.30 3.01
N ASP A 10 -23.33 -2.53 4.24
CA ASP A 10 -23.07 -1.63 5.37
C ASP A 10 -22.07 -2.16 6.41
N LEU A 11 -21.64 -3.43 6.32
CA LEU A 11 -20.67 -3.99 7.27
C LEU A 11 -19.22 -3.55 7.03
N TYR A 12 -18.91 -2.93 5.88
CA TYR A 12 -17.57 -2.39 5.60
C TYR A 12 -17.43 -0.90 5.91
N ARG A 13 -18.49 -0.25 6.39
CA ARG A 13 -18.50 1.19 6.71
C ARG A 13 -17.80 1.43 8.06
N ARG A 14 -16.46 1.44 8.00
CA ARG A 14 -15.52 1.97 8.99
C ARG A 14 -15.54 1.34 10.39
N LYS A 15 -15.37 0.03 10.50
CA LYS A 15 -14.70 -0.49 11.70
C LYS A 15 -13.22 -0.07 11.65
N PRO A 16 -12.67 0.63 12.67
CA PRO A 16 -11.25 0.93 12.72
C PRO A 16 -10.48 -0.39 12.83
N LEU A 17 -9.86 -0.82 11.73
CA LEU A 17 -8.99 -1.99 11.73
C LEU A 17 -7.66 -1.57 12.37
N PRO A 18 -7.26 -2.14 13.52
CA PRO A 18 -6.09 -1.68 14.28
C PRO A 18 -4.75 -1.83 13.54
N LYS A 19 -4.75 -2.42 12.33
CA LYS A 19 -3.56 -2.69 11.52
C LYS A 19 -3.54 -1.95 10.17
N ARG A 20 -4.56 -1.14 9.85
CA ARG A 20 -4.63 -0.40 8.56
C ARG A 20 -3.46 0.56 8.35
N TRP A 21 -3.03 1.23 9.42
CA TRP A 21 -1.92 2.17 9.41
C TRP A 21 -0.59 1.54 8.94
N VAL A 22 -0.38 0.23 9.14
CA VAL A 22 0.85 -0.45 8.68
C VAL A 22 0.88 -0.49 7.16
N VAL A 23 -0.24 -0.85 6.54
CA VAL A 23 -0.38 -0.92 5.07
C VAL A 23 -0.28 0.49 4.47
N GLU A 24 -1.04 1.43 5.00
CA GLU A 24 -1.03 2.83 4.54
C GLU A 24 0.36 3.47 4.68
N ARG A 25 1.09 3.15 5.75
CA ARG A 25 2.48 3.59 5.94
C ARG A 25 3.43 3.05 4.88
N THR A 26 3.31 1.78 4.53
CA THR A 26 4.11 1.18 3.46
C THR A 26 3.84 1.88 2.13
N PHE A 27 2.57 2.14 1.82
CA PHE A 27 2.19 2.94 0.64
C PHE A 27 2.72 4.39 0.71
N ALA A 28 2.71 5.02 1.88
CA ALA A 28 3.28 6.36 2.06
C ALA A 28 4.81 6.40 1.92
N TRP A 29 5.52 5.30 2.15
CA TRP A 29 6.95 5.18 1.86
C TRP A 29 7.20 4.95 0.37
N MET A 30 6.40 4.10 -0.29
CA MET A 30 6.49 3.88 -1.73
C MET A 30 6.14 5.14 -2.53
N GLY A 31 5.15 5.93 -2.09
CA GLY A 31 4.78 7.20 -2.73
C GLY A 31 5.85 8.29 -2.69
N ARG A 32 6.89 8.15 -1.84
CA ARG A 32 8.07 9.03 -1.87
C ARG A 32 9.05 8.67 -3.00
N ASN A 33 8.97 7.46 -3.55
CA ASN A 33 9.72 7.08 -4.74
C ASN A 33 8.96 7.58 -5.97
N ARG A 34 9.41 8.71 -6.53
CA ARG A 34 8.78 9.36 -7.71
C ARG A 34 8.54 8.41 -8.89
N ARG A 35 9.36 7.37 -9.02
CA ARG A 35 9.24 6.36 -10.09
C ARG A 35 8.00 5.47 -9.94
N LEU A 36 7.69 5.02 -8.72
CA LEU A 36 6.47 4.24 -8.40
C LEU A 36 5.18 5.08 -8.40
N GLY A 37 5.29 6.41 -8.40
CA GLY A 37 4.13 7.31 -8.49
C GLY A 37 3.63 7.52 -9.92
N LYS A 38 4.37 7.04 -10.92
CA LYS A 38 4.13 7.24 -12.35
C LYS A 38 4.45 5.93 -13.10
N ASP A 39 3.87 4.83 -12.63
CA ASP A 39 4.01 3.53 -13.27
C ASP A 39 3.26 3.56 -14.62
N TYR A 40 3.99 3.87 -15.68
CA TYR A 40 3.55 3.78 -17.08
C TYR A 40 4.03 2.48 -17.74
N GLU A 41 4.48 1.51 -16.94
CA GLU A 41 5.14 0.32 -17.44
C GLU A 41 4.09 -0.73 -17.80
N TYR A 42 4.05 -1.12 -19.08
CA TYR A 42 3.22 -2.23 -19.58
C TYR A 42 3.64 -3.59 -18.98
N HIS A 43 4.83 -3.64 -18.36
CA HIS A 43 5.43 -4.84 -17.79
C HIS A 43 5.40 -4.81 -16.25
N PRO A 44 4.70 -5.76 -15.61
CA PRO A 44 4.62 -5.84 -14.14
C PRO A 44 5.95 -6.22 -13.47
N GLU A 45 6.87 -6.85 -14.21
CA GLU A 45 8.18 -7.27 -13.68
C GLU A 45 9.04 -6.07 -13.24
N VAL A 46 8.97 -4.98 -14.00
CA VAL A 46 9.78 -3.77 -13.72
C VAL A 46 9.23 -3.06 -12.49
N THR A 47 7.91 -2.92 -12.38
CA THR A 47 7.27 -2.32 -11.21
C THR A 47 7.55 -3.15 -9.95
N GLU A 48 7.54 -4.47 -10.05
CA GLU A 48 7.91 -5.38 -8.94
C GLU A 48 9.36 -5.14 -8.47
N ALA A 49 10.32 -5.06 -9.40
CA ALA A 49 11.71 -4.74 -9.08
C ALA A 49 11.86 -3.38 -8.38
N TRP A 50 11.10 -2.36 -8.80
CA TRP A 50 11.10 -1.05 -8.15
C TRP A 50 10.50 -1.07 -6.74
N MET A 51 9.49 -1.90 -6.49
CA MET A 51 8.95 -2.10 -5.15
C MET A 51 10.00 -2.69 -4.21
N TYR A 52 10.69 -3.76 -4.63
CA TYR A 52 11.77 -4.36 -3.83
C TYR A 52 12.89 -3.37 -3.55
N LEU A 53 13.33 -2.62 -4.57
CA LEU A 53 14.37 -1.61 -4.41
C LEU A 53 13.95 -0.49 -3.44
N GLY A 54 12.68 -0.08 -3.47
CA GLY A 54 12.10 0.86 -2.52
C GLY A 54 12.19 0.37 -1.07
N MET A 55 11.87 -0.90 -0.84
CA MET A 55 11.96 -1.53 0.48
C MET A 55 13.40 -1.67 0.97
N ILE A 56 14.32 -2.07 0.10
CA ILE A 56 15.76 -2.17 0.43
C ILE A 56 16.29 -0.80 0.89
N ARG A 57 16.01 0.27 0.15
CA ARG A 57 16.42 1.64 0.54
C ARG A 57 15.89 2.04 1.92
N LEU A 58 14.67 1.64 2.25
CA LEU A 58 14.07 1.91 3.55
C LEU A 58 14.78 1.12 4.66
N LEU A 59 15.06 -0.17 4.44
CA LEU A 59 15.78 -1.02 5.40
C LEU A 59 17.21 -0.51 5.64
N VAL A 60 17.93 -0.14 4.58
CA VAL A 60 19.28 0.45 4.68
C VAL A 60 19.27 1.73 5.51
N LYS A 61 18.30 2.62 5.29
CA LYS A 61 18.14 3.84 6.11
C LYS A 61 17.82 3.53 7.58
N ARG A 62 17.16 2.42 7.87
CA ARG A 62 16.85 2.00 9.25
C ARG A 62 18.08 1.40 9.91
N LEU A 63 18.84 0.56 9.20
CA LEU A 63 20.11 0.01 9.66
C LEU A 63 21.12 1.13 9.97
N ALA A 64 21.28 2.09 9.07
CA ALA A 64 22.17 3.24 9.26
C ALA A 64 21.75 4.21 10.37
N ARG A 65 20.52 4.10 10.90
CA ARG A 65 20.06 4.85 12.08
C ARG A 65 20.20 4.06 13.37
N ALA A 66 20.32 2.74 13.27
CA ALA A 66 20.44 1.83 14.40
C ALA A 66 21.91 1.57 14.75
N ALA A 67 22.81 1.67 13.76
CA ALA A 67 24.24 1.80 13.95
C ALA A 67 24.59 3.22 14.39
#